data_AF-A0A2E0JGP7-F1
#
_entry.id   AF-A0A2E0JGP7-F1
#
_cell.length_a   1.000
_cell.length_b   1.000
_cell.length_c   1.000
_cell.angle_alpha   90.00
_cell.angle_beta   90.00
_cell.angle_gamma   90.00
#
_symmetry.space_group_name_H-M   'P 1'
#
loop_
_entity.id
_entity.type
_entity.pdbx_description
1 polymer ?
#
loop_
_entity_poly.entity_id
_entity_poly.type
_entity_poly.pdbx_seq_one_letter_code
_entity_poly.pdbx_strand_id
1 'polypeptide(L)' 'MLVGQPSTQSPLMRVKPGAPEESYLLLKLRGMHLEAGGTGLGMPLTEGNFAPLPEQPLATIEGWIGAGAKEN' A
#
# COMPACT_ATOMS: atom_id res chain seq x y z
N MET A 1 -8.57 3.09 11.87
CA MET A 1 -7.68 1.90 11.92
C MET A 1 -7.20 1.59 10.50
N LEU A 2 -5.93 1.22 10.32
CA LEU A 2 -5.32 0.96 8.99
C LEU A 2 -5.30 -0.54 8.66
N VAL A 3 -4.90 -1.36 9.64
CA VAL A 3 -4.69 -2.81 9.48
C VAL A 3 -6.01 -3.57 9.45
N GLY A 4 -6.14 -4.52 8.53
CA GLY A 4 -7.33 -5.37 8.38
C GLY A 4 -8.58 -4.66 7.85
N GLN A 5 -8.46 -3.39 7.45
CA GLN A 5 -9.59 -2.61 6.95
C GLN A 5 -9.69 -2.69 5.43
N PRO A 6 -10.91 -2.79 4.88
CA PRO A 6 -11.11 -2.75 3.43
C PRO A 6 -10.67 -1.40 2.84
N SER A 7 -10.11 -1.45 1.64
CA SER A 7 -9.90 -0.24 0.84
C SER A 7 -11.24 0.28 0.32
N THR A 8 -11.34 1.60 0.16
CA THR A 8 -12.49 2.24 -0.52
C THR A 8 -12.27 2.37 -2.03
N GLN A 9 -11.08 2.03 -2.51
CA GLN A 9 -10.66 2.24 -3.91
C GLN A 9 -10.22 0.96 -4.61
N SER A 10 -10.25 -0.19 -3.93
CA SER A 10 -9.86 -1.51 -4.45
C SER A 10 -10.61 -2.59 -3.63
N PRO A 11 -10.82 -3.80 -4.18
CA PRO A 11 -11.35 -4.94 -3.42
C PRO A 11 -10.40 -5.45 -2.32
N LEU A 12 -9.15 -5.02 -2.30
CA LEU A 12 -8.14 -5.46 -1.32
C LEU A 12 -8.28 -4.76 0.04
N MET A 13 -7.65 -5.34 1.07
CA MET A 13 -7.45 -4.66 2.34
C MET A 13 -6.40 -3.56 2.20
N ARG A 14 -6.54 -2.46 2.95
CA ARG A 14 -5.52 -1.40 3.03
C ARG A 14 -4.17 -1.96 3.45
N VAL A 15 -4.18 -2.78 4.51
CA VAL A 15 -3.05 -3.59 4.96
C VAL A 15 -3.58 -4.97 5.35
N LYS A 16 -3.09 -6.01 4.68
CA LYS A 16 -3.32 -7.43 4.99
C LYS A 16 -2.10 -7.96 5.77
N PRO A 17 -2.23 -8.22 7.08
CA PRO A 17 -1.12 -8.74 7.90
C PRO A 17 -0.48 -9.98 7.29
N GLY A 18 0.86 -9.98 7.20
CA GLY A 18 1.63 -11.10 6.67
C GLY A 18 1.60 -11.23 5.15
N ALA A 19 0.87 -10.38 4.42
CA ALA A 19 0.74 -10.44 2.98
C ALA A 19 0.96 -9.06 2.33
N PRO A 20 2.22 -8.62 2.18
CA PRO A 20 2.56 -7.32 1.60
C PRO A 20 2.02 -7.12 0.18
N GLU A 21 2.15 -8.14 -0.67
CA GLU A 21 1.70 -8.09 -2.08
C GLU A 21 0.18 -8.05 -2.25
N GLU A 22 -0.58 -8.37 -1.20
CA GLU A 22 -2.03 -8.26 -1.18
C GLU A 22 -2.52 -7.02 -0.40
N SER A 23 -1.60 -6.16 0.02
CA SER A 23 -1.88 -4.95 0.78
C SER A 23 -1.95 -3.74 -0.14
N TYR A 24 -3.16 -3.17 -0.27
CA TYR A 24 -3.42 -2.08 -1.21
C TYR A 24 -2.55 -0.85 -0.96
N LEU A 25 -2.19 -0.56 0.30
CA LEU A 25 -1.28 0.53 0.63
C LEU A 25 0.06 0.38 -0.10
N LEU A 26 0.70 -0.78 -0.02
CA LEU A 26 2.01 -1.01 -0.62
C LEU A 26 1.93 -0.96 -2.15
N LEU A 27 0.90 -1.57 -2.73
CA LEU A 27 0.65 -1.54 -4.17
C LEU A 27 0.46 -0.11 -4.68
N LYS A 28 -0.25 0.73 -3.93
CA LYS A 28 -0.45 2.15 -4.27
C LYS A 28 0.81 2.99 -4.14
N LEU A 29 1.70 2.64 -3.21
CA LEU A 29 3.01 3.27 -3.06
C LEU A 29 4.01 2.86 -4.15
N ARG A 30 3.86 1.65 -4.70
CA ARG A 30 4.64 1.13 -5.83
C ARG A 30 4.09 1.53 -7.20
N GLY A 31 2.88 2.11 -7.26
CA GLY A 31 2.20 2.47 -8.51
C GLY A 31 1.49 1.31 -9.22
N MET A 32 1.39 0.14 -8.58
CA MET A 32 0.72 -1.07 -9.11
C MET A 32 -0.77 -1.14 -8.72
N HIS A 33 -1.35 -0.05 -8.20
CA HIS A 33 -2.72 -0.05 -7.69
C HIS A 33 -3.78 -0.32 -8.75
N LEU A 34 -3.54 0.06 -10.01
CA LEU A 34 -4.50 -0.18 -11.10
C LEU A 34 -4.55 -1.68 -11.48
N GLU A 35 -3.40 -2.35 -11.50
CA GLU A 35 -3.30 -3.79 -11.74
C GLU A 35 -4.01 -4.60 -10.64
N ALA A 36 -4.03 -4.05 -9.42
CA ALA A 36 -4.74 -4.60 -8.27
C ALA A 36 -6.24 -4.27 -8.21
N GLY A 37 -6.85 -3.91 -9.36
CA GLY A 37 -8.25 -3.52 -9.46
C GLY A 37 -8.60 -2.24 -8.70
N GLY A 38 -7.59 -1.40 -8.45
CA GLY A 38 -7.74 -0.14 -7.76
C GLY A 38 -8.11 1.02 -8.67
N THR A 39 -8.29 2.20 -8.08
CA THR A 39 -8.65 3.43 -8.80
C THR A 39 -7.86 4.65 -8.33
N GLY A 40 -7.92 5.73 -9.11
CA GLY A 40 -7.24 6.99 -8.81
C GLY A 40 -5.75 6.99 -9.16
N LEU A 41 -5.02 7.95 -8.61
CA LEU A 41 -3.58 8.08 -8.81
C LEU A 41 -2.78 7.27 -7.76
N GLY A 42 -1.56 6.90 -8.14
CA GLY A 42 -0.57 6.31 -7.22
C GLY A 42 -0.19 7.30 -6.12
N MET A 43 0.49 6.81 -5.09
CA MET A 43 0.90 7.62 -3.92
C MET A 43 2.40 7.55 -3.66
N PRO A 44 3.04 8.62 -3.16
CA PRO A 44 2.45 9.91 -2.83
C PRO A 44 2.09 10.76 -4.06
N LEU A 45 1.06 11.59 -3.86
CA LEU A 45 0.70 12.66 -4.77
C LEU A 45 1.56 13.89 -4.47
N THR A 46 2.41 14.28 -5.41
CA THR A 46 3.23 15.48 -5.34
C THR A 46 2.91 16.37 -6.53
N GLU A 47 2.45 17.61 -6.29
CA GLU A 47 2.13 18.59 -7.33
C GLU A 47 1.27 18.05 -8.50
N GLY A 48 0.30 17.17 -8.19
CA GLY A 48 -0.58 16.58 -9.20
C GLY A 48 0.01 15.41 -9.99
N ASN A 49 1.24 15.00 -9.69
CA ASN A 49 1.87 13.82 -10.25
C ASN A 49 2.12 12.73 -9.19
N PHE A 50 2.34 11.50 -9.65
CA PHE A 50 2.84 10.42 -8.82
C PHE A 50 4.37 10.50 -8.72
N ALA A 51 4.89 10.50 -7.49
CA ALA A 51 6.30 10.33 -7.22
C ALA A 51 6.48 9.14 -6.26
N PRO A 52 6.93 7.97 -6.73
CA PRO A 52 7.10 6.80 -5.86
C PRO A 52 8.00 7.11 -4.67
N LEU A 53 7.73 6.47 -3.54
CA LEU A 53 8.67 6.52 -2.42
C LEU A 53 10.00 5.86 -2.82
N PRO A 54 11.14 6.31 -2.24
CA PRO A 54 12.40 5.58 -2.37
C PRO A 54 12.27 4.14 -1.87
N GLU A 55 13.16 3.27 -2.35
CA GLU A 55 13.13 1.83 -2.03
C GLU A 55 13.21 1.54 -0.53
N GLN A 56 14.01 2.30 0.21
CA GLN A 56 14.21 2.05 1.64
C GLN A 56 12.94 2.20 2.50
N PRO A 57 12.14 3.29 2.37
CA PRO A 57 10.80 3.36 2.95
C PRO A 57 9.85 2.24 2.51
N LEU A 58 9.86 1.87 1.22
CA LEU A 58 9.01 0.79 0.71
C LEU A 58 9.36 -0.55 1.37
N ALA A 59 10.65 -0.89 1.45
CA ALA A 59 11.14 -2.10 2.10
C ALA A 59 10.82 -2.12 3.60
N THR A 60 10.85 -0.96 4.26
CA THR A 60 10.46 -0.83 5.67
C THR A 60 8.97 -1.15 5.87
N ILE A 61 8.10 -0.61 5.01
CA ILE A 61 6.66 -0.86 5.06
C ILE A 61 6.35 -2.32 4.72
N GLU A 62 6.96 -2.85 3.66
CA GLU A 62 6.85 -4.25 3.26
C GLU A 62 7.24 -5.20 4.39
N GLY A 63 8.39 -4.96 5.03
CA GLY A 63 8.86 -5.74 6.17
C GLY A 63 7.90 -5.68 7.37
N TRP A 64 7.37 -4.49 7.69
CA TRP A 64 6.37 -4.34 8.75
C TRP A 64 5.07 -5.11 8.44
N ILE A 65 4.58 -5.05 7.19
CA ILE A 65 3.39 -5.84 6.79
C ILE A 65 3.69 -7.33 6.88
N GLY A 66 4.85 -7.78 6.36
CA GLY A 66 5.29 -9.17 6.40
C GLY A 66 5.45 -9.72 7.82
N ALA A 67 5.85 -8.88 8.77
CA ALA A 67 5.91 -9.21 10.20
C ALA A 67 4.54 -9.24 10.91
N GLY A 68 3.44 -9.13 10.17
CA GLY A 68 2.08 -9.19 10.69
C GLY A 68 1.47 -7.84 11.01
N ALA A 69 2.07 -6.72 10.55
CA ALA A 69 1.52 -5.37 10.69
C ALA A 69 1.10 -5.03 12.14
N LYS A 70 1.95 -5.38 13.12
CA LYS A 70 1.64 -5.18 14.54
C LYS A 70 1.46 -3.70 14.85
N GLU A 71 0.51 -3.40 15.74
CA GLU A 71 0.39 -2.07 16.33
C GLU A 71 1.61 -1.83 17.23
N ASN A 72 2.25 -0.68 17.05
CA ASN A 72 3.39 -0.22 17.86
C ASN A 72 2.94 0.92 18.76
#